data_AF-A5ZM58-F1
#
_entry.id   AF-A5ZM58-F1
#
_cell.length_a   1.000
_cell.length_b   1.000
_cell.length_c   1.000
_cell.angle_alpha   90.00
_cell.angle_beta   90.00
_cell.angle_gamma   90.00
#
_symmetry.space_group_name_H-M   'P 1'
#
loop_
_entity.id
_entity.type
_entity.pdbx_description
1 polymer ?
#
loop_
_entity_poly.entity_id
_entity_poly.type
_entity_poly.pdbx_seq_one_letter_code
_entity_poly.pdbx_strand_id
1 'polypeptide(L)'
;MAKSRLVGSYPVIGIRPTIDGRRGALDVRGSLEEQTMNMAKSAAKLFEENLRYSNGEPVKVVIADTTIGRVGESAACADKFRKEGVDITLTVTPCWCYGAETMDMDPQTIKAVWGFNGTERPGAVYLASVLATHAQKGLPAFGIYGHDVQEADDTSIPADVEEKLLRFGRAAVAAASMRGKSYLQIGSVTMGIGGSIIDSDFIESYLGMRVESVDEVEIIRRMTEGIYDHAEFEKALKWAKETCKIGWDKNPEELQFSPEKKEEQFEFVVKMAVIIKELMNGCDNLDPAFSEEAIGHNALAAGFQGQRQWTDFYPNGDFAEAMLNTSFDWNGAREPYILATENDVLNGLGMMFMKLLTNRAQIFADVRTYWSPEAVKKATGYDLEGVAKEAGGFLHLINSGAACLDANGEAKDENGNAVMKQWWDITEEDQKAIMDNTEWCMADNGYFRGGGYSSRYETKAQMPATMIRLNLVKGLGPVLQIAEGWTVALPAEVSDKLWKRTDYTWPCTWFAPRCDGKEGPFKTAYDVMNNWGANHGAISYGHIGADLITMCSMLRIPVSMHNVPEKDIYRPAAWNAFGMDKEGADFRACKNYGPLYK
;
A
#
# COMPACT_ATOMS: atom_id res chain seq x y z
N MET A 1 19.22 -2.60 -1.34
CA MET A 1 18.51 -3.82 -0.89
C MET A 1 18.72 -3.99 0.59
N ALA A 2 17.68 -4.36 1.33
CA ALA A 2 17.79 -4.63 2.76
C ALA A 2 17.43 -6.09 3.06
N LYS A 3 17.98 -6.65 4.14
CA LYS A 3 17.50 -7.91 4.70
C LYS A 3 16.03 -7.72 5.11
N SER A 4 15.17 -8.72 4.86
CA SER A 4 13.80 -8.68 5.35
C SER A 4 13.79 -8.47 6.87
N ARG A 5 13.03 -7.48 7.32
CA ARG A 5 12.74 -7.25 8.75
C ARG A 5 11.69 -8.22 9.30
N LEU A 6 10.91 -8.85 8.43
CA LEU A 6 9.81 -9.75 8.80
C LEU A 6 10.27 -11.20 8.72
N VAL A 7 9.71 -12.02 9.60
CA VAL A 7 9.93 -13.46 9.65
C VAL A 7 9.17 -14.15 8.52
N GLY A 8 9.84 -15.11 7.87
CA GLY A 8 9.32 -15.88 6.75
C GLY A 8 9.89 -15.44 5.40
N SER A 9 9.69 -16.27 4.38
CA SER A 9 10.06 -15.96 3.01
C SER A 9 9.03 -15.05 2.33
N TYR A 10 9.47 -14.29 1.34
CA TYR A 10 8.58 -13.60 0.41
C TYR A 10 7.83 -14.58 -0.49
N PRO A 11 6.63 -14.21 -0.98
CA PRO A 11 5.84 -15.07 -1.87
C PRO A 11 6.52 -15.26 -3.23
N VAL A 12 6.45 -16.46 -3.77
CA VAL A 12 7.10 -16.83 -5.04
C VAL A 12 6.08 -16.92 -6.18
N ILE A 13 6.46 -16.43 -7.37
CA ILE A 13 5.65 -16.57 -8.59
C ILE A 13 6.04 -17.85 -9.32
N GLY A 14 5.10 -18.78 -9.47
CA GLY A 14 5.26 -20.01 -10.23
C GLY A 14 4.73 -19.88 -11.66
N ILE A 15 5.56 -20.16 -12.68
CA ILE A 15 5.15 -20.13 -14.09
C ILE A 15 4.91 -21.54 -14.62
N ARG A 16 3.72 -21.76 -15.19
CA ARG A 16 3.18 -23.04 -15.65
C ARG A 16 3.07 -23.04 -17.19
N PRO A 17 4.11 -23.47 -17.93
CA PRO A 17 4.05 -23.59 -19.39
C PRO A 17 3.16 -24.77 -19.80
N THR A 18 1.91 -24.54 -20.20
CA THR A 18 0.99 -25.59 -20.63
C THR A 18 1.08 -25.85 -22.14
N ILE A 19 0.96 -27.11 -22.55
CA ILE A 19 1.19 -27.55 -23.94
C ILE A 19 0.16 -28.59 -24.40
N ASP A 20 0.03 -28.79 -25.71
CA ASP A 20 -0.70 -29.95 -26.24
C ASP A 20 0.06 -31.25 -25.93
N GLY A 21 -0.60 -32.24 -25.32
CA GLY A 21 0.04 -33.50 -24.93
C GLY A 21 0.32 -34.51 -26.06
N ARG A 22 -0.06 -34.24 -27.31
CA ARG A 22 0.03 -35.23 -28.42
C ARG A 22 1.46 -35.40 -28.97
N ARG A 23 2.04 -36.59 -28.79
CA ARG A 23 3.35 -37.04 -29.34
C ARG A 23 3.23 -38.14 -30.41
N GLY A 24 2.20 -38.08 -31.25
CA GLY A 24 1.95 -39.07 -32.31
C GLY A 24 2.97 -39.00 -33.47
N ALA A 25 2.66 -39.61 -34.61
CA ALA A 25 3.54 -39.62 -35.79
C ALA A 25 3.99 -38.22 -36.29
N LEU A 26 3.19 -37.18 -36.02
CA LEU A 26 3.49 -35.78 -36.36
C LEU A 26 4.11 -34.98 -35.20
N ASP A 27 4.27 -35.59 -34.03
CA ASP A 27 4.81 -35.00 -32.80
C ASP A 27 4.46 -33.51 -32.57
N VAL A 28 3.15 -33.23 -32.47
CA VAL A 28 2.64 -31.87 -32.28
C VAL A 28 3.27 -31.21 -31.06
N ARG A 29 3.38 -31.95 -29.95
CA ARG A 29 4.02 -31.48 -28.72
C ARG A 29 5.49 -31.12 -28.97
N GLY A 30 6.27 -32.01 -29.58
CA GLY A 30 7.68 -31.77 -29.88
C GLY A 30 7.92 -30.47 -30.65
N SER A 31 7.02 -30.13 -31.58
CA SER A 31 7.10 -28.86 -32.34
C SER A 31 6.83 -27.58 -31.53
N LEU A 32 6.32 -27.68 -30.30
CA LEU A 32 5.87 -26.55 -29.48
C LEU A 32 6.63 -26.40 -28.15
N GLU A 33 7.46 -27.39 -27.77
CA GLU A 33 8.18 -27.40 -26.49
C GLU A 33 9.01 -26.12 -26.30
N GLU A 34 9.80 -25.75 -27.32
CA GLU A 34 10.68 -24.59 -27.25
C GLU A 34 9.90 -23.27 -27.13
N GLN A 35 8.92 -23.03 -28.01
CA GLN A 35 8.10 -21.82 -27.98
C GLN A 35 7.36 -21.68 -26.64
N THR A 36 6.76 -22.77 -26.13
CA THR A 36 6.01 -22.76 -24.86
C THR A 36 6.92 -22.44 -23.68
N MET A 37 8.11 -23.05 -23.63
CA MET A 37 9.07 -22.80 -22.56
C MET A 37 9.70 -21.40 -22.67
N ASN A 38 9.93 -20.89 -23.88
CA ASN A 38 10.44 -19.53 -24.08
C ASN A 38 9.41 -18.48 -23.64
N MET A 39 8.13 -18.69 -23.88
CA MET A 39 7.06 -17.83 -23.34
C MET A 39 7.09 -17.76 -21.81
N ALA A 40 7.33 -18.89 -21.13
CA ALA A 40 7.49 -18.91 -19.67
C ALA A 40 8.74 -18.17 -19.20
N LYS A 41 9.88 -18.32 -19.91
CA LYS A 41 11.12 -17.60 -19.60
C LYS A 41 10.98 -16.10 -19.84
N SER A 42 10.29 -15.67 -20.89
CA SER A 42 10.03 -14.24 -21.16
C SER A 42 9.17 -13.62 -20.06
N ALA A 43 8.12 -14.31 -19.61
CA ALA A 43 7.31 -13.86 -18.48
C ALA A 43 8.10 -13.84 -17.16
N ALA A 44 8.96 -14.83 -16.91
CA ALA A 44 9.83 -14.83 -15.73
C ALA A 44 10.76 -13.61 -15.73
N LYS A 45 11.46 -13.39 -16.84
CA LYS A 45 12.36 -12.26 -17.03
C LYS A 45 11.63 -10.93 -16.82
N LEU A 46 10.44 -10.76 -17.42
CA LEU A 46 9.63 -9.55 -17.25
C LEU A 46 9.33 -9.28 -15.77
N PHE A 47 8.93 -10.30 -15.01
CA PHE A 47 8.65 -10.14 -13.58
C PHE A 47 9.90 -9.81 -12.77
N GLU A 48 11.00 -10.55 -12.99
CA GLU A 48 12.26 -10.34 -12.26
C GLU A 48 12.89 -8.96 -12.55
N GLU A 49 12.70 -8.41 -13.74
CA GLU A 49 13.23 -7.09 -14.11
C GLU A 49 12.40 -5.92 -13.58
N ASN A 50 11.08 -6.11 -13.38
CA ASN A 50 10.14 -5.01 -13.14
C ASN A 50 9.43 -5.04 -11.79
N LEU A 51 9.42 -6.18 -11.09
CA LEU A 51 8.75 -6.35 -9.81
C LEU A 51 9.76 -6.57 -8.70
N ARG A 52 9.54 -5.89 -7.57
CA ARG A 52 10.37 -5.97 -6.39
C ARG A 52 9.50 -6.20 -5.16
N TYR A 53 10.02 -6.96 -4.21
CA TYR A 53 9.50 -7.04 -2.86
C TYR A 53 9.73 -5.72 -2.11
N SER A 54 9.13 -5.59 -0.93
CA SER A 54 9.20 -4.35 -0.16
C SER A 54 10.60 -4.03 0.39
N ASN A 55 11.49 -5.02 0.50
CA ASN A 55 12.91 -4.84 0.80
C ASN A 55 13.78 -4.48 -0.43
N GLY A 56 13.15 -4.30 -1.59
CA GLY A 56 13.77 -3.93 -2.85
C GLY A 56 14.28 -5.08 -3.70
N GLU A 57 14.39 -6.30 -3.17
CA GLU A 57 14.85 -7.46 -3.93
C GLU A 57 13.90 -7.78 -5.09
N PRO A 58 14.41 -8.20 -6.26
CA PRO A 58 13.57 -8.69 -7.34
C PRO A 58 12.71 -9.86 -6.87
N VAL A 59 11.51 -9.99 -7.43
CA VAL A 59 10.64 -11.13 -7.11
C VAL A 59 11.29 -12.44 -7.54
N LYS A 60 11.15 -13.50 -6.72
CA LYS A 60 11.59 -14.85 -7.10
C LYS A 60 10.55 -15.47 -8.03
N VAL A 61 11.01 -15.99 -9.18
CA VAL A 61 10.19 -16.74 -10.12
C VAL A 61 10.67 -18.19 -10.21
N VAL A 62 9.73 -19.14 -10.27
CA VAL A 62 10.01 -20.58 -10.44
C VAL A 62 9.21 -21.11 -11.62
N ILE A 63 9.89 -21.68 -12.61
CA ILE A 63 9.23 -22.31 -13.76
C ILE A 63 9.06 -23.81 -13.50
N ALA A 64 7.96 -24.42 -13.95
CA ALA A 64 7.80 -25.88 -13.94
C ALA A 64 8.97 -26.58 -14.67
N ASP A 65 9.39 -27.77 -14.19
CA ASP A 65 10.53 -28.49 -14.78
C ASP A 65 10.28 -28.95 -16.22
N THR A 66 9.01 -29.15 -16.57
CA THR A 66 8.56 -29.61 -17.89
C THR A 66 7.35 -28.79 -18.32
N THR A 67 7.07 -28.80 -19.62
CA THR A 67 5.78 -28.34 -20.14
C THR A 67 4.66 -29.27 -19.66
N ILE A 68 3.47 -28.71 -19.46
CA ILE A 68 2.34 -29.38 -18.81
C ILE A 68 1.28 -29.71 -19.86
N GLY A 69 1.27 -30.95 -20.33
CA GLY A 69 0.28 -31.47 -21.28
C GLY A 69 -0.72 -32.44 -20.67
N ARG A 70 -0.44 -33.03 -19.50
CA ARG A 70 -1.35 -33.93 -18.77
C ARG A 70 -1.27 -33.72 -17.26
N VAL A 71 -2.26 -34.28 -16.56
CA VAL A 71 -2.40 -34.13 -15.09
C VAL A 71 -1.18 -34.61 -14.30
N GLY A 72 -0.42 -35.59 -14.78
CA GLY A 72 0.81 -36.04 -14.11
C GLY A 72 1.88 -34.94 -14.04
N GLU A 73 2.01 -34.14 -15.10
CA GLU A 73 2.93 -32.99 -15.16
C GLU A 73 2.39 -31.82 -14.32
N SER A 74 1.07 -31.61 -14.29
CA SER A 74 0.44 -30.67 -13.37
C SER A 74 0.74 -31.00 -11.91
N ALA A 75 0.67 -32.29 -11.55
CA ALA A 75 0.94 -32.76 -10.20
C ALA A 75 2.42 -32.60 -9.83
N ALA A 76 3.34 -32.90 -10.75
CA ALA A 76 4.77 -32.66 -10.54
C ALA A 76 5.08 -31.16 -10.35
N CYS A 77 4.48 -30.30 -11.19
CA CYS A 77 4.59 -28.85 -11.05
C CYS A 77 4.06 -28.36 -9.68
N ALA A 78 2.90 -28.86 -9.25
CA ALA A 78 2.32 -28.50 -7.96
C ALA A 78 3.21 -28.95 -6.78
N ASP A 79 3.79 -30.17 -6.83
CA ASP A 79 4.70 -30.63 -5.78
C ASP A 79 5.97 -29.79 -5.70
N LYS A 80 6.55 -29.40 -6.85
CA LYS A 80 7.68 -28.46 -6.90
C LYS A 80 7.29 -27.11 -6.29
N PHE A 81 6.18 -26.54 -6.74
CA PHE A 81 5.70 -25.23 -6.31
C PHE A 81 5.45 -25.16 -4.81
N ARG A 82 4.85 -26.21 -4.23
CA ARG A 82 4.67 -26.35 -2.79
C ARG A 82 6.01 -26.32 -2.03
N LYS A 83 7.03 -27.03 -2.53
CA LYS A 83 8.37 -27.07 -1.90
C LYS A 83 9.13 -25.76 -2.04
N GLU A 84 8.87 -25.02 -3.11
CA GLU A 84 9.52 -23.73 -3.42
C GLU A 84 8.80 -22.53 -2.80
N GLY A 85 7.66 -22.72 -2.13
CA GLY A 85 6.89 -21.66 -1.49
C GLY A 85 6.13 -20.76 -2.48
N VAL A 86 5.55 -21.35 -3.53
CA VAL A 86 4.77 -20.62 -4.53
C VAL A 86 3.36 -20.32 -4.01
N ASP A 87 3.03 -19.03 -3.95
CA ASP A 87 1.69 -18.52 -3.61
C ASP A 87 0.94 -17.95 -4.83
N ILE A 88 1.64 -17.70 -5.94
CA ILE A 88 1.12 -17.01 -7.12
C ILE A 88 1.43 -17.85 -8.35
N THR A 89 0.46 -18.07 -9.23
CA THR A 89 0.70 -18.83 -10.48
C THR A 89 0.33 -18.05 -11.73
N LEU A 90 1.21 -18.11 -12.73
CA LEU A 90 0.93 -17.67 -14.09
C LEU A 90 1.02 -18.88 -15.01
N THR A 91 -0.10 -19.25 -15.64
CA THR A 91 -0.11 -20.24 -16.71
C THR A 91 0.11 -19.56 -18.05
N VAL A 92 0.99 -20.09 -18.90
CA VAL A 92 1.28 -19.53 -20.23
C VAL A 92 1.15 -20.62 -21.30
N THR A 93 0.65 -20.27 -22.48
CA THR A 93 0.69 -21.18 -23.63
C THR A 93 0.56 -20.49 -24.98
N PRO A 94 1.24 -21.01 -26.02
CA PRO A 94 0.99 -20.65 -27.41
C PRO A 94 -0.08 -21.51 -28.09
N CYS A 95 -0.67 -22.52 -27.43
CA CYS A 95 -1.44 -23.55 -28.12
C CYS A 95 -2.68 -24.04 -27.36
N TRP A 96 -3.40 -25.00 -27.96
CA TRP A 96 -4.44 -25.74 -27.26
C TRP A 96 -3.83 -26.62 -26.17
N CYS A 97 -4.45 -26.64 -24.99
CA CYS A 97 -4.15 -27.60 -23.93
C CYS A 97 -5.45 -28.14 -23.32
N TYR A 98 -5.39 -29.19 -22.51
CA TYR A 98 -6.59 -29.91 -22.06
C TYR A 98 -7.21 -29.33 -20.78
N GLY A 99 -7.59 -28.06 -20.83
CA GLY A 99 -8.40 -27.36 -19.81
C GLY A 99 -8.20 -27.83 -18.36
N ALA A 100 -9.17 -28.60 -17.85
CA ALA A 100 -9.19 -29.09 -16.47
C ALA A 100 -8.01 -30.02 -16.09
N GLU A 101 -7.38 -30.71 -17.04
CA GLU A 101 -6.23 -31.57 -16.77
C GLU A 101 -4.96 -30.74 -16.46
N THR A 102 -4.86 -29.54 -17.01
CA THR A 102 -3.65 -28.68 -16.96
C THR A 102 -3.80 -27.48 -16.03
N MET A 103 -5.01 -27.17 -15.55
CA MET A 103 -5.27 -26.02 -14.68
C MET A 103 -4.60 -26.12 -13.30
N ASP A 104 -4.48 -24.98 -12.62
CA ASP A 104 -4.04 -24.92 -11.22
C ASP A 104 -5.28 -25.08 -10.32
N MET A 105 -5.26 -26.12 -9.50
CA MET A 105 -6.37 -26.54 -8.64
C MET A 105 -6.21 -26.10 -7.19
N ASP A 106 -5.08 -25.52 -6.80
CA ASP A 106 -4.85 -25.08 -5.42
C ASP A 106 -5.76 -23.89 -5.10
N PRO A 107 -6.70 -23.94 -4.14
CA PRO A 107 -7.56 -22.80 -3.82
C PRO A 107 -6.81 -21.61 -3.22
N GLN A 108 -5.61 -21.82 -2.69
CA GLN A 108 -4.84 -20.81 -1.97
C GLN A 108 -3.95 -19.96 -2.88
N THR A 109 -3.69 -20.39 -4.12
CA THR A 109 -2.86 -19.61 -5.04
C THR A 109 -3.65 -18.47 -5.70
N ILE A 110 -2.99 -17.34 -5.94
CA ILE A 110 -3.52 -16.26 -6.79
C ILE A 110 -3.09 -16.53 -8.24
N LYS A 111 -4.04 -16.59 -9.19
CA LYS A 111 -3.81 -17.23 -10.50
C LYS A 111 -4.09 -16.31 -11.68
N ALA A 112 -3.26 -16.38 -12.71
CA ALA A 112 -3.50 -15.82 -14.04
C ALA A 112 -3.21 -16.82 -15.15
N VAL A 113 -3.80 -16.60 -16.32
CA VAL A 113 -3.54 -17.36 -17.55
C VAL A 113 -3.29 -16.39 -18.69
N TRP A 114 -2.16 -16.53 -19.37
CA TRP A 114 -1.82 -15.84 -20.61
C TRP A 114 -1.85 -16.80 -21.79
N GLY A 115 -2.79 -16.57 -22.71
CA GLY A 115 -2.86 -17.27 -23.99
C GLY A 115 -2.33 -16.40 -25.11
N PHE A 116 -1.35 -16.92 -25.87
CA PHE A 116 -0.81 -16.23 -27.04
C PHE A 116 -1.89 -16.00 -28.10
N ASN A 117 -1.91 -14.82 -28.69
CA ASN A 117 -2.83 -14.46 -29.77
C ASN A 117 -2.22 -14.81 -31.14
N GLY A 118 -2.01 -16.11 -31.38
CA GLY A 118 -1.53 -16.64 -32.67
C GLY A 118 -2.63 -17.37 -33.43
N THR A 119 -2.41 -17.63 -34.72
CA THR A 119 -3.40 -18.34 -35.57
C THR A 119 -3.04 -19.81 -35.80
N GLU A 120 -1.75 -20.11 -35.91
CA GLU A 120 -1.20 -21.43 -36.20
C GLU A 120 -1.54 -22.42 -35.09
N ARG A 121 -1.61 -21.92 -33.86
CA ARG A 121 -1.90 -22.68 -32.64
C ARG A 121 -2.84 -21.86 -31.74
N PRO A 122 -3.92 -22.48 -31.22
CA PRO A 122 -5.02 -21.71 -30.66
C PRO A 122 -4.84 -21.42 -29.16
N GLY A 123 -3.79 -20.66 -28.79
CA GLY A 123 -3.51 -20.27 -27.39
C GLY A 123 -4.67 -19.54 -26.70
N ALA A 124 -5.31 -18.62 -27.40
CA ALA A 124 -6.50 -17.91 -26.93
C ALA A 124 -7.71 -18.84 -26.68
N VAL A 125 -7.81 -19.95 -27.42
CA VAL A 125 -8.89 -20.93 -27.23
C VAL A 125 -8.68 -21.73 -25.95
N TYR A 126 -7.43 -22.09 -25.63
CA TYR A 126 -7.11 -22.65 -24.32
C TYR A 126 -7.45 -21.67 -23.20
N LEU A 127 -7.03 -20.40 -23.34
CA LEU A 127 -7.31 -19.35 -22.36
C LEU A 127 -8.81 -19.27 -22.03
N ALA A 128 -9.67 -19.16 -23.03
CA ALA A 128 -11.11 -19.10 -22.82
C ALA A 128 -11.64 -20.39 -22.15
N SER A 129 -11.18 -21.57 -22.61
CA SER A 129 -11.61 -22.86 -22.07
C SER A 129 -11.22 -23.06 -20.60
N VAL A 130 -9.99 -22.73 -20.23
CA VAL A 130 -9.49 -22.93 -18.86
C VAL A 130 -10.07 -21.90 -17.91
N LEU A 131 -10.29 -20.65 -18.33
CA LEU A 131 -10.96 -19.63 -17.52
C LEU A 131 -12.43 -19.99 -17.25
N ALA A 132 -13.14 -20.55 -18.24
CA ALA A 132 -14.49 -21.08 -18.03
C ALA A 132 -14.49 -22.22 -16.99
N THR A 133 -13.48 -23.08 -17.04
CA THR A 133 -13.31 -24.18 -16.08
C THR A 133 -12.98 -23.65 -14.67
N HIS A 134 -12.12 -22.64 -14.55
CA HIS A 134 -11.83 -21.93 -13.30
C HIS A 134 -13.10 -21.35 -12.67
N ALA A 135 -13.93 -20.67 -13.47
CA ALA A 135 -15.22 -20.13 -13.02
C ALA A 135 -16.17 -21.25 -12.58
N GLN A 136 -16.30 -22.33 -13.36
CA GLN A 136 -17.15 -23.48 -13.05
C GLN A 136 -16.74 -24.17 -11.74
N LYS A 137 -15.45 -24.18 -11.40
CA LYS A 137 -14.92 -24.81 -10.19
C LYS A 137 -14.81 -23.85 -9.00
N GLY A 138 -15.20 -22.59 -9.16
CA GLY A 138 -15.10 -21.60 -8.07
C GLY A 138 -13.66 -21.21 -7.71
N LEU A 139 -12.73 -21.26 -8.68
CA LEU A 139 -11.32 -20.93 -8.51
C LEU A 139 -10.97 -19.71 -9.39
N PRO A 140 -11.26 -18.47 -8.97
CA PRO A 140 -11.06 -17.29 -9.80
C PRO A 140 -9.63 -17.18 -10.34
N ALA A 141 -9.50 -16.89 -11.64
CA ALA A 141 -8.24 -16.65 -12.33
C ALA A 141 -8.36 -15.45 -13.27
N PHE A 142 -7.27 -14.71 -13.41
CA PHE A 142 -7.15 -13.58 -14.33
C PHE A 142 -6.87 -14.07 -15.77
N GLY A 143 -7.45 -13.39 -16.75
CA GLY A 143 -7.24 -13.67 -18.16
C GLY A 143 -6.40 -12.60 -18.84
N ILE A 144 -5.31 -13.02 -19.48
CA ILE A 144 -4.38 -12.16 -20.21
C ILE A 144 -4.42 -12.56 -21.68
N TYR A 145 -4.95 -11.65 -22.50
CA TYR A 145 -5.08 -11.79 -23.95
C TYR A 145 -4.65 -10.48 -24.61
N GLY A 146 -3.77 -10.60 -25.61
CA GLY A 146 -3.27 -9.47 -26.40
C GLY A 146 -4.28 -9.06 -27.47
N HIS A 147 -4.37 -7.77 -27.78
CA HIS A 147 -5.30 -7.25 -28.78
C HIS A 147 -4.97 -7.72 -30.20
N ASP A 148 -3.69 -7.64 -30.57
CA ASP A 148 -3.23 -7.89 -31.94
C ASP A 148 -2.72 -9.32 -32.10
N VAL A 149 -2.91 -9.87 -33.31
CA VAL A 149 -2.39 -11.19 -33.67
C VAL A 149 -0.86 -11.10 -33.81
N GLN A 150 -0.15 -12.05 -33.23
CA GLN A 150 1.31 -12.17 -33.31
C GLN A 150 1.71 -13.36 -34.20
N GLU A 151 2.83 -13.20 -34.91
CA GLU A 151 3.45 -14.27 -35.70
C GLU A 151 4.00 -15.37 -34.77
N ALA A 152 4.00 -16.63 -35.24
CA ALA A 152 4.36 -17.77 -34.39
C ALA A 152 5.80 -17.74 -33.85
N ASP A 153 6.73 -17.05 -34.51
CA ASP A 153 8.12 -16.88 -34.08
C ASP A 153 8.38 -15.56 -33.32
N ASP A 154 7.35 -14.73 -33.12
CA ASP A 154 7.46 -13.54 -32.28
C ASP A 154 7.56 -13.92 -30.80
N THR A 155 8.66 -13.47 -30.18
CA THR A 155 8.97 -13.72 -28.77
C THR A 155 8.79 -12.47 -27.91
N SER A 156 8.37 -11.35 -28.51
CA SER A 156 8.08 -10.12 -27.78
C SER A 156 6.78 -10.23 -26.98
N ILE A 157 6.75 -9.56 -25.83
CA ILE A 157 5.53 -9.40 -25.04
C ILE A 157 4.88 -8.09 -25.49
N PRO A 158 3.65 -8.10 -26.03
CA PRO A 158 2.95 -6.87 -26.40
C PRO A 158 2.72 -5.95 -25.20
N ALA A 159 2.67 -4.63 -25.41
CA ALA A 159 2.55 -3.65 -24.32
C ALA A 159 1.29 -3.83 -23.47
N ASP A 160 0.15 -4.21 -24.07
CA ASP A 160 -1.11 -4.47 -23.37
C ASP A 160 -1.09 -5.80 -22.56
N VAL A 161 -0.30 -6.77 -23.01
CA VAL A 161 -0.03 -8.01 -22.28
C VAL A 161 0.93 -7.73 -21.12
N GLU A 162 1.99 -6.96 -21.36
CA GLU A 162 2.95 -6.51 -20.36
C GLU A 162 2.24 -5.76 -19.23
N GLU A 163 1.37 -4.79 -19.55
CA GLU A 163 0.60 -4.04 -18.56
C GLU A 163 -0.22 -4.97 -17.65
N LYS A 164 -0.95 -5.93 -18.24
CA LYS A 164 -1.77 -6.90 -17.48
C LYS A 164 -0.92 -7.86 -16.65
N LEU A 165 0.21 -8.32 -17.20
CA LEU A 165 1.16 -9.18 -16.47
C LEU A 165 1.71 -8.43 -15.25
N LEU A 166 2.23 -7.22 -15.44
CA LEU A 166 2.83 -6.43 -14.37
C LEU A 166 1.79 -6.01 -13.33
N ARG A 167 0.59 -5.60 -13.74
CA ARG A 167 -0.52 -5.30 -12.81
C ARG A 167 -0.91 -6.52 -11.98
N PHE A 168 -1.08 -7.68 -12.63
CA PHE A 168 -1.35 -8.94 -11.93
C PHE A 168 -0.23 -9.29 -10.95
N GLY A 169 1.02 -9.30 -11.41
CA GLY A 169 2.17 -9.69 -10.59
C GLY A 169 2.35 -8.77 -9.39
N ARG A 170 2.26 -7.45 -9.58
CA ARG A 170 2.37 -6.44 -8.51
C ARG A 170 1.27 -6.62 -7.46
N ALA A 171 0.02 -6.73 -7.89
CA ALA A 171 -1.12 -6.92 -6.99
C ALA A 171 -1.08 -8.28 -6.27
N ALA A 172 -0.67 -9.34 -6.95
CA ALA A 172 -0.58 -10.69 -6.39
C ALA A 172 0.53 -10.79 -5.35
N VAL A 173 1.71 -10.21 -5.62
CA VAL A 173 2.82 -10.12 -4.66
C VAL A 173 2.41 -9.33 -3.43
N ALA A 174 1.73 -8.19 -3.61
CA ALA A 174 1.20 -7.41 -2.49
C ALA A 174 0.19 -8.23 -1.65
N ALA A 175 -0.81 -8.85 -2.28
CA ALA A 175 -1.81 -9.65 -1.61
C ALA A 175 -1.22 -10.85 -0.84
N ALA A 176 -0.25 -11.55 -1.44
CA ALA A 176 0.37 -12.71 -0.81
C ALA A 176 1.37 -12.34 0.30
N SER A 177 2.00 -11.16 0.23
CA SER A 177 3.01 -10.71 1.21
C SER A 177 2.44 -10.45 2.60
N MET A 178 1.13 -10.20 2.71
CA MET A 178 0.44 -10.01 3.99
C MET A 178 0.35 -11.29 4.82
N ARG A 179 0.26 -12.45 4.15
CA ARG A 179 -0.02 -13.72 4.82
C ARG A 179 1.03 -14.06 5.87
N GLY A 180 0.55 -14.44 7.06
CA GLY A 180 1.37 -14.84 8.21
C GLY A 180 2.10 -13.68 8.91
N LYS A 181 1.86 -12.43 8.51
CA LYS A 181 2.38 -11.23 9.20
C LYS A 181 1.36 -10.68 10.19
N SER A 182 1.78 -9.78 11.06
CA SER A 182 0.91 -9.21 12.09
C SER A 182 0.52 -7.77 11.79
N TYR A 183 -0.67 -7.37 12.23
CA TYR A 183 -0.95 -5.99 12.60
C TYR A 183 -0.71 -5.85 14.11
N LEU A 184 0.13 -4.90 14.52
CA LEU A 184 0.39 -4.61 15.94
C LEU A 184 -0.43 -3.41 16.40
N GLN A 185 -1.40 -3.65 17.28
CA GLN A 185 -2.12 -2.61 17.99
C GLN A 185 -1.33 -2.20 19.24
N ILE A 186 -0.95 -0.92 19.33
CA ILE A 186 -0.35 -0.33 20.54
C ILE A 186 -1.42 0.56 21.18
N GLY A 187 -1.92 0.12 22.32
CA GLY A 187 -3.13 0.64 22.97
C GLY A 187 -4.39 -0.05 22.46
N SER A 188 -5.41 0.73 22.14
CA SER A 188 -6.77 0.27 21.86
C SER A 188 -7.54 1.26 20.98
N VAL A 189 -8.85 1.40 21.24
CA VAL A 189 -9.75 2.32 20.57
C VAL A 189 -9.41 3.76 20.95
N THR A 190 -9.28 4.62 19.95
CA THR A 190 -8.98 6.04 20.14
C THR A 190 -10.25 6.86 19.96
N MET A 191 -10.68 7.57 20.99
CA MET A 191 -11.77 8.57 20.92
C MET A 191 -13.11 8.07 20.30
N GLY A 192 -13.33 6.75 20.27
CA GLY A 192 -14.51 6.14 19.63
C GLY A 192 -14.45 6.10 18.10
N ILE A 193 -13.26 6.26 17.50
CA ILE A 193 -13.05 6.14 16.04
C ILE A 193 -13.32 4.71 15.60
N GLY A 194 -14.28 4.52 14.70
CA GLY A 194 -14.72 3.19 14.27
C GLY A 194 -13.58 2.33 13.69
N GLY A 195 -12.65 2.94 12.95
CA GLY A 195 -11.50 2.24 12.38
C GLY A 195 -10.44 1.79 13.40
N SER A 196 -10.46 2.33 14.62
CA SER A 196 -9.58 1.89 15.72
C SER A 196 -10.12 0.71 16.52
N ILE A 197 -11.38 0.33 16.26
CA ILE A 197 -11.96 -0.90 16.80
C ILE A 197 -11.47 -2.04 15.90
N ILE A 198 -10.47 -2.78 16.38
CA ILE A 198 -9.88 -3.87 15.61
C ILE A 198 -10.89 -4.98 15.35
N ASP A 199 -10.94 -5.45 14.10
CA ASP A 199 -11.74 -6.59 13.66
C ASP A 199 -10.79 -7.72 13.24
N SER A 200 -10.59 -8.67 14.15
CA SER A 200 -9.67 -9.80 13.90
C SER A 200 -10.17 -10.72 12.79
N ASP A 201 -11.49 -10.92 12.65
CA ASP A 201 -12.02 -11.78 11.57
C ASP A 201 -11.72 -11.18 10.20
N PHE A 202 -11.84 -9.87 10.04
CA PHE A 202 -11.44 -9.21 8.81
C PHE A 202 -9.95 -9.46 8.50
N ILE A 203 -9.07 -9.19 9.46
CA ILE A 203 -7.61 -9.30 9.28
C ILE A 203 -7.18 -10.76 9.00
N GLU A 204 -7.76 -11.72 9.72
CA GLU A 204 -7.45 -13.15 9.58
C GLU A 204 -8.05 -13.73 8.30
N SER A 205 -9.38 -13.58 8.10
CA SER A 205 -10.10 -14.24 7.02
C SER A 205 -9.84 -13.62 5.64
N TYR A 206 -9.63 -12.29 5.54
CA TYR A 206 -9.37 -11.64 4.25
C TYR A 206 -7.88 -11.50 3.93
N LEU A 207 -7.04 -11.20 4.92
CA LEU A 207 -5.63 -10.85 4.69
C LEU A 207 -4.67 -11.97 5.10
N GLY A 208 -5.14 -12.99 5.82
CA GLY A 208 -4.31 -14.09 6.29
C GLY A 208 -3.26 -13.63 7.31
N MET A 209 -3.52 -12.48 7.95
CA MET A 209 -2.66 -11.84 8.94
C MET A 209 -3.05 -12.25 10.36
N ARG A 210 -2.20 -11.89 11.33
CA ARG A 210 -2.45 -12.02 12.77
C ARG A 210 -2.75 -10.65 13.37
N VAL A 211 -3.44 -10.65 14.51
CA VAL A 211 -3.62 -9.46 15.34
C VAL A 211 -2.81 -9.63 16.62
N GLU A 212 -1.85 -8.73 16.82
CA GLU A 212 -1.11 -8.60 18.07
C GLU A 212 -1.55 -7.31 18.77
N SER A 213 -1.52 -7.30 20.10
CA SER A 213 -1.89 -6.12 20.87
C SER A 213 -0.99 -5.99 22.09
N VAL A 214 -0.47 -4.78 22.30
CA VAL A 214 0.23 -4.38 23.53
C VAL A 214 -0.45 -3.14 24.08
N ASP A 215 -0.53 -3.01 25.40
CA ASP A 215 -0.98 -1.78 26.02
C ASP A 215 0.13 -0.71 25.94
N GLU A 216 -0.24 0.57 25.90
CA GLU A 216 0.72 1.68 25.80
C GLU A 216 1.71 1.70 26.98
N VAL A 217 1.35 1.13 28.15
CA VAL A 217 2.27 0.98 29.29
C VAL A 217 3.55 0.22 28.94
N GLU A 218 3.55 -0.63 27.92
CA GLU A 218 4.75 -1.35 27.48
C GLU A 218 5.85 -0.38 27.00
N ILE A 219 5.48 0.73 26.35
CA ILE A 219 6.45 1.76 25.96
C ILE A 219 7.08 2.38 27.21
N ILE A 220 6.26 2.70 28.23
CA ILE A 220 6.77 3.28 29.48
C ILE A 220 7.64 2.30 30.24
N ARG A 221 7.25 1.02 30.29
CA ARG A 221 8.07 -0.03 30.92
C ARG A 221 9.43 -0.11 30.24
N ARG A 222 9.46 -0.17 28.90
CA ARG A 222 10.72 -0.20 28.14
C ARG A 222 11.58 1.04 28.37
N MET A 223 10.99 2.22 28.41
CA MET A 223 11.73 3.45 28.73
C MET A 223 12.29 3.44 30.16
N THR A 224 11.50 2.99 31.13
CA THR A 224 11.83 3.01 32.57
C THR A 224 12.90 1.98 32.92
N GLU A 225 12.79 0.77 32.37
CA GLU A 225 13.70 -0.34 32.63
C GLU A 225 14.91 -0.34 31.67
N GLY A 226 14.95 0.57 30.69
CA GLY A 226 16.07 0.68 29.75
C GLY A 226 16.09 -0.40 28.66
N ILE A 227 14.91 -0.90 28.26
CA ILE A 227 14.74 -2.00 27.30
C ILE A 227 14.60 -1.44 25.88
N TYR A 228 15.73 -1.03 25.34
CA TYR A 228 15.90 -0.59 23.95
C TYR A 228 17.38 -0.64 23.59
N ASP A 229 17.71 -0.64 22.30
CA ASP A 229 19.09 -0.47 21.86
C ASP A 229 19.57 0.96 22.17
N HIS A 230 20.35 1.09 23.24
CA HIS A 230 20.92 2.37 23.68
C HIS A 230 21.84 2.99 22.62
N ALA A 231 22.56 2.17 21.85
CA ALA A 231 23.44 2.67 20.80
C ALA A 231 22.63 3.22 19.61
N GLU A 232 21.52 2.56 19.25
CA GLU A 232 20.59 3.09 18.27
C GLU A 232 19.93 4.39 18.76
N PHE A 233 19.48 4.44 20.02
CA PHE A 233 18.88 5.64 20.60
C PHE A 233 19.84 6.85 20.57
N GLU A 234 21.10 6.68 21.01
CA GLU A 234 22.09 7.77 20.98
C GLU A 234 22.36 8.25 19.55
N LYS A 235 22.43 7.33 18.59
CA LYS A 235 22.57 7.66 17.17
C LYS A 235 21.35 8.43 16.65
N ALA A 236 20.15 7.96 16.97
CA ALA A 236 18.89 8.56 16.59
C ALA A 236 18.76 9.99 17.15
N LEU A 237 19.06 10.16 18.44
CA LEU A 237 18.96 11.44 19.12
C LEU A 237 19.97 12.45 18.57
N LYS A 238 21.22 12.03 18.35
CA LYS A 238 22.24 12.89 17.74
C LYS A 238 21.80 13.35 16.35
N TRP A 239 21.38 12.41 15.50
CA TRP A 239 20.90 12.72 14.15
C TRP A 239 19.70 13.67 14.20
N ALA A 240 18.74 13.41 15.09
CA ALA A 240 17.55 14.24 15.24
C ALA A 240 17.93 15.67 15.66
N LYS A 241 18.81 15.84 16.66
CA LYS A 241 19.33 17.16 17.07
C LYS A 241 20.06 17.91 15.97
N GLU A 242 20.74 17.20 15.06
CA GLU A 242 21.49 17.79 13.94
C GLU A 242 20.60 18.16 12.74
N THR A 243 19.48 17.46 12.54
CA THR A 243 18.68 17.55 11.29
C THR A 243 17.26 18.07 11.48
N CYS A 244 16.65 17.89 12.66
CA CYS A 244 15.30 18.32 12.95
C CYS A 244 15.29 19.82 13.27
N LYS A 245 14.71 20.63 12.38
CA LYS A 245 14.53 22.06 12.62
C LYS A 245 13.37 22.27 13.60
N ILE A 246 13.64 22.71 14.81
CA ILE A 246 12.60 23.05 15.78
C ILE A 246 11.80 24.25 15.26
N GLY A 247 10.50 24.05 15.11
CA GLY A 247 9.57 25.02 14.57
C GLY A 247 9.00 25.95 15.63
N TRP A 248 8.02 26.75 15.20
CA TRP A 248 7.30 27.66 16.08
C TRP A 248 6.47 26.92 17.14
N ASP A 249 6.49 27.42 18.38
CA ASP A 249 5.59 27.02 19.46
C ASP A 249 4.36 27.93 19.48
N LYS A 250 3.22 27.38 19.07
CA LYS A 250 1.95 28.11 18.98
C LYS A 250 1.22 28.28 20.31
N ASN A 251 1.67 27.59 21.36
CA ASN A 251 1.00 27.66 22.66
C ASN A 251 1.14 29.08 23.23
N PRO A 252 0.14 29.59 23.97
CA PRO A 252 0.26 30.84 24.73
C PRO A 252 1.54 30.82 25.59
N GLU A 253 2.26 31.94 25.67
CA GLU A 253 3.57 32.02 26.34
C GLU A 253 3.52 31.44 27.78
N GLU A 254 2.41 31.65 28.48
CA GLU A 254 2.17 31.16 29.83
C GLU A 254 1.94 29.64 29.94
N LEU A 255 1.64 28.97 28.82
CA LEU A 255 1.45 27.52 28.71
C LEU A 255 2.63 26.82 28.02
N GLN A 256 3.62 27.56 27.54
CA GLN A 256 4.80 26.95 26.93
C GLN A 256 5.66 26.24 27.98
N PHE A 257 6.14 25.04 27.62
CA PHE A 257 7.09 24.32 28.44
C PHE A 257 8.44 25.06 28.48
N SER A 258 9.18 24.91 29.59
CA SER A 258 10.54 25.45 29.71
C SER A 258 11.47 24.80 28.68
N PRO A 259 12.59 25.46 28.30
CA PRO A 259 13.56 24.89 27.38
C PRO A 259 14.06 23.50 27.81
N GLU A 260 14.30 23.30 29.12
CA GLU A 260 14.73 22.01 29.68
C GLU A 260 13.66 20.94 29.49
N LYS A 261 12.38 21.30 29.71
CA LYS A 261 11.29 20.34 29.54
C LYS A 261 11.07 19.99 28.07
N LYS A 262 11.27 20.95 27.15
CA LYS A 262 11.22 20.71 25.70
C LYS A 262 12.32 19.73 25.26
N GLU A 263 13.52 19.86 25.81
CA GLU A 263 14.63 18.93 25.56
C GLU A 263 14.29 17.51 26.06
N GLU A 264 13.78 17.37 27.29
CA GLU A 264 13.32 16.07 27.82
C GLU A 264 12.24 15.44 26.93
N GLN A 265 11.29 16.23 26.45
CA GLN A 265 10.25 15.74 25.54
C GLN A 265 10.82 15.32 24.19
N PHE A 266 11.84 16.01 23.68
CA PHE A 266 12.48 15.66 22.42
C PHE A 266 13.22 14.32 22.53
N GLU A 267 13.97 14.11 23.62
CA GLU A 267 14.58 12.81 23.92
C GLU A 267 13.54 11.69 24.06
N PHE A 268 12.41 12.00 24.71
CA PHE A 268 11.30 11.06 24.89
C PHE A 268 10.71 10.61 23.54
N VAL A 269 10.37 11.53 22.65
CA VAL A 269 9.72 11.18 21.37
C VAL A 269 10.66 10.44 20.42
N VAL A 270 11.96 10.75 20.45
CA VAL A 270 12.98 9.99 19.69
C VAL A 270 13.09 8.56 20.24
N LYS A 271 13.13 8.41 21.57
CA LYS A 271 13.18 7.08 22.22
C LYS A 271 11.93 6.26 21.93
N MET A 272 10.77 6.91 21.92
CA MET A 272 9.50 6.27 21.57
C MET A 272 9.53 5.71 20.15
N ALA A 273 10.10 6.44 19.18
CA ALA A 273 10.24 5.96 17.81
C ALA A 273 11.13 4.71 17.70
N VAL A 274 12.24 4.67 18.43
CA VAL A 274 13.13 3.49 18.53
C VAL A 274 12.37 2.30 19.12
N ILE A 275 11.73 2.50 20.28
CA ILE A 275 10.98 1.42 20.96
C ILE A 275 9.85 0.87 20.08
N ILE A 276 9.08 1.71 19.40
CA ILE A 276 8.00 1.24 18.53
C ILE A 276 8.55 0.44 17.34
N LYS A 277 9.66 0.89 16.74
CA LYS A 277 10.35 0.14 15.67
C LYS A 277 10.77 -1.26 16.15
N GLU A 278 11.32 -1.36 17.36
CA GLU A 278 11.72 -2.63 17.97
C GLU A 278 10.50 -3.50 18.33
N LEU A 279 9.40 -2.91 18.82
CA LEU A 279 8.14 -3.65 19.04
C LEU A 279 7.66 -4.31 17.74
N MET A 280 7.75 -3.61 16.61
CA MET A 280 7.33 -4.15 15.31
C MET A 280 8.24 -5.27 14.80
N ASN A 281 9.57 -5.12 14.92
CA ASN A 281 10.54 -5.99 14.25
C ASN A 281 11.24 -7.02 15.14
N GLY A 282 11.36 -6.73 16.44
CA GLY A 282 12.37 -7.31 17.31
C GLY A 282 13.68 -6.51 17.28
N CYS A 283 14.60 -6.87 18.17
CA CYS A 283 15.92 -6.26 18.30
C CYS A 283 16.92 -7.25 18.89
N ASP A 284 17.90 -7.68 18.08
CA ASP A 284 18.94 -8.64 18.48
C ASP A 284 19.96 -8.05 19.48
N ASN A 285 19.96 -6.72 19.67
CA ASN A 285 20.94 -6.00 20.48
C ASN A 285 20.47 -5.72 21.93
N LEU A 286 19.30 -6.23 22.33
CA LEU A 286 18.84 -6.11 23.72
C LEU A 286 19.68 -6.99 24.66
N ASP A 287 19.70 -6.62 25.94
CA ASP A 287 20.31 -7.47 26.98
C ASP A 287 19.66 -8.87 26.91
N PRO A 288 20.43 -9.98 27.00
CA PRO A 288 19.89 -11.34 26.99
C PRO A 288 18.78 -11.59 28.03
N ALA A 289 18.71 -10.82 29.11
CA ALA A 289 17.60 -10.85 30.07
C ALA A 289 16.24 -10.47 29.44
N PHE A 290 16.24 -9.70 28.35
CA PHE A 290 15.07 -9.25 27.58
C PHE A 290 14.92 -10.03 26.26
N SER A 291 15.27 -11.31 26.27
CA SER A 291 15.18 -12.19 25.10
C SER A 291 13.74 -12.40 24.59
N GLU A 292 12.73 -12.12 25.41
CA GLU A 292 11.33 -12.10 24.98
C GLU A 292 11.05 -10.86 24.12
N GLU A 293 11.41 -9.67 24.61
CA GLU A 293 11.22 -8.39 23.94
C GLU A 293 12.02 -8.30 22.63
N ALA A 294 13.17 -8.97 22.57
CA ALA A 294 14.04 -9.07 21.41
C ALA A 294 13.35 -9.72 20.19
N ILE A 295 12.30 -10.53 20.40
CA ILE A 295 11.60 -11.24 19.32
C ILE A 295 10.71 -10.29 18.50
N GLY A 296 10.13 -9.28 19.16
CA GLY A 296 9.13 -8.39 18.57
C GLY A 296 7.85 -9.09 18.13
N HIS A 297 7.03 -8.41 17.31
CA HIS A 297 5.67 -8.86 16.96
C HIS A 297 5.50 -9.25 15.48
N ASN A 298 6.59 -9.29 14.69
CA ASN A 298 6.54 -9.59 13.25
C ASN A 298 5.51 -8.72 12.50
N ALA A 299 5.45 -7.43 12.86
CA ALA A 299 4.38 -6.53 12.47
C ALA A 299 4.67 -5.89 11.10
N LEU A 300 3.86 -6.23 10.09
CA LEU A 300 3.93 -5.59 8.78
C LEU A 300 3.37 -4.16 8.84
N ALA A 301 2.35 -3.95 9.66
CA ALA A 301 1.77 -2.66 10.00
C ALA A 301 1.45 -2.59 11.50
N ALA A 302 1.37 -1.39 12.04
CA ALA A 302 1.00 -1.13 13.42
C ALA A 302 0.13 0.13 13.52
N GLY A 303 -0.44 0.38 14.69
CA GLY A 303 -1.09 1.63 15.04
C GLY A 303 -0.83 2.01 16.48
N PHE A 304 -0.73 3.30 16.74
CA PHE A 304 -0.53 3.85 18.08
C PHE A 304 -1.75 4.65 18.50
N GLN A 305 -2.39 4.24 19.61
CA GLN A 305 -3.61 4.86 20.10
C GLN A 305 -3.38 6.33 20.46
N GLY A 306 -2.45 6.60 21.38
CA GLY A 306 -2.09 7.94 21.83
C GLY A 306 -3.23 8.64 22.54
N GLN A 307 -4.17 9.17 21.79
CA GLN A 307 -5.31 9.85 22.36
C GLN A 307 -6.27 8.83 23.04
N ARG A 308 -6.78 9.08 24.24
CA ARG A 308 -6.57 10.27 25.08
C ARG A 308 -5.61 10.03 26.22
N GLN A 309 -5.55 8.79 26.71
CA GLN A 309 -4.96 8.45 28.00
C GLN A 309 -3.44 8.68 28.00
N TRP A 310 -2.75 8.30 26.92
CA TRP A 310 -1.34 8.57 26.78
C TRP A 310 -1.09 10.08 26.62
N THR A 311 -1.69 10.72 25.62
CA THR A 311 -1.39 12.13 25.28
C THR A 311 -1.86 13.15 26.32
N ASP A 312 -2.80 12.78 27.19
CA ASP A 312 -3.21 13.61 28.34
C ASP A 312 -2.10 13.67 29.41
N PHE A 313 -1.05 12.84 29.34
CA PHE A 313 0.03 12.77 30.32
C PHE A 313 1.45 12.76 29.73
N TYR A 314 1.70 11.96 28.69
CA TYR A 314 2.99 11.80 28.01
C TYR A 314 3.03 12.52 26.65
N PRO A 315 4.23 12.85 26.14
CA PRO A 315 4.39 13.39 24.79
C PRO A 315 3.73 12.53 23.73
N ASN A 316 3.09 13.14 22.74
CA ASN A 316 2.36 12.43 21.69
C ASN A 316 3.27 11.59 20.76
N GLY A 317 2.62 10.80 19.89
CA GLY A 317 3.29 9.88 18.97
C GLY A 317 3.79 10.54 17.67
N ASP A 318 3.63 11.85 17.49
CA ASP A 318 3.76 12.50 16.18
C ASP A 318 5.12 12.24 15.52
N PHE A 319 6.20 12.34 16.29
CA PHE A 319 7.56 12.08 15.81
C PHE A 319 7.74 10.64 15.35
N ALA A 320 7.26 9.67 16.14
CA ALA A 320 7.36 8.26 15.81
C ALA A 320 6.53 7.93 14.57
N GLU A 321 5.29 8.42 14.50
CA GLU A 321 4.39 8.24 13.36
C GLU A 321 4.98 8.85 12.08
N ALA A 322 5.50 10.07 12.13
CA ALA A 322 6.13 10.71 10.98
C ALA A 322 7.40 9.98 10.52
N MET A 323 8.34 9.72 11.44
CA MET A 323 9.63 9.12 11.10
C MET A 323 9.50 7.66 10.66
N LEU A 324 8.65 6.86 11.31
CA LEU A 324 8.49 5.45 10.93
C LEU A 324 7.83 5.32 9.55
N ASN A 325 6.85 6.16 9.22
CA ASN A 325 6.24 6.18 7.89
C ASN A 325 7.14 6.80 6.79
N THR A 326 8.23 7.49 7.16
CA THR A 326 9.20 8.08 6.24
C THR A 326 10.15 7.01 5.67
N SER A 327 10.62 7.21 4.43
CA SER A 327 11.50 6.29 3.69
C SER A 327 12.99 6.34 4.11
N PHE A 328 13.32 7.05 5.18
CA PHE A 328 14.66 7.14 5.75
C PHE A 328 14.59 7.53 7.22
N ASP A 329 15.67 7.24 7.95
CA ASP A 329 15.89 7.73 9.32
C ASP A 329 17.39 7.92 9.59
N TRP A 330 17.79 7.94 10.87
CA TRP A 330 19.18 7.99 11.31
C TRP A 330 20.08 6.85 10.78
N ASN A 331 19.52 5.82 10.16
CA ASN A 331 20.24 4.75 9.47
C ASN A 331 20.33 4.92 7.95
N GLY A 332 19.83 6.04 7.41
CA GLY A 332 19.74 6.31 5.98
C GLY A 332 18.44 5.79 5.37
N ALA A 333 18.43 5.66 4.04
CA ALA A 333 17.27 5.19 3.29
C ALA A 333 16.88 3.76 3.66
N ARG A 334 15.58 3.54 3.91
CA ARG A 334 15.02 2.25 4.33
C ARG A 334 13.57 2.08 3.91
N GLU A 335 13.10 0.84 3.94
CA GLU A 335 11.68 0.55 3.81
C GLU A 335 10.87 1.38 4.84
N PRO A 336 9.83 2.12 4.41
CA PRO A 336 8.95 2.82 5.35
C PRO A 336 8.17 1.79 6.16
N TYR A 337 8.01 2.03 7.46
CA TYR A 337 7.04 1.30 8.28
C TYR A 337 5.64 1.81 8.01
N ILE A 338 4.63 1.09 8.49
CA ILE A 338 3.27 1.59 8.59
C ILE A 338 2.94 1.72 10.07
N LEU A 339 2.82 2.95 10.54
CA LEU A 339 2.33 3.26 11.88
C LEU A 339 1.13 4.20 11.76
N ALA A 340 -0.06 3.67 12.01
CA ALA A 340 -1.31 4.42 11.93
C ALA A 340 -1.51 5.28 13.17
N THR A 341 -1.66 6.58 12.95
CA THR A 341 -2.12 7.55 13.96
C THR A 341 -3.46 7.11 14.52
N GLU A 342 -3.65 7.34 15.83
CA GLU A 342 -4.88 7.04 16.56
C GLU A 342 -5.28 5.55 16.52
N ASN A 343 -4.31 4.67 16.25
CA ASN A 343 -4.53 3.25 15.99
C ASN A 343 -5.69 3.01 15.01
N ASP A 344 -5.90 3.90 14.02
CA ASP A 344 -6.90 3.64 12.98
C ASP A 344 -6.43 2.49 12.09
N VAL A 345 -6.79 1.28 12.51
CA VAL A 345 -6.43 0.00 11.87
C VAL A 345 -6.83 0.01 10.41
N LEU A 346 -7.99 0.54 10.06
CA LEU A 346 -8.46 0.53 8.68
C LEU A 346 -7.68 1.52 7.80
N ASN A 347 -7.24 2.65 8.34
CA ASN A 347 -6.33 3.53 7.62
C ASN A 347 -4.93 2.90 7.48
N GLY A 348 -4.41 2.30 8.56
CA GLY A 348 -3.14 1.59 8.57
C GLY A 348 -3.10 0.45 7.54
N LEU A 349 -4.16 -0.35 7.45
CA LEU A 349 -4.28 -1.40 6.43
C LEU A 349 -4.38 -0.81 5.02
N GLY A 350 -5.05 0.34 4.83
CA GLY A 350 -5.03 1.09 3.57
C GLY A 350 -3.62 1.56 3.19
N MET A 351 -2.88 2.15 4.12
CA MET A 351 -1.47 2.52 3.90
C MET A 351 -0.64 1.29 3.55
N MET A 352 -0.79 0.18 4.27
CA MET A 352 -0.12 -1.08 3.99
C MET A 352 -0.40 -1.58 2.57
N PHE A 353 -1.65 -1.55 2.12
CA PHE A 353 -2.05 -1.93 0.77
C PHE A 353 -1.27 -1.15 -0.28
N MET A 354 -1.24 0.18 -0.16
CA MET A 354 -0.56 1.04 -1.12
C MET A 354 0.97 0.93 -1.04
N LYS A 355 1.54 0.77 0.17
CA LYS A 355 2.97 0.51 0.36
C LYS A 355 3.39 -0.77 -0.35
N LEU A 356 2.64 -1.86 -0.21
CA LEU A 356 2.97 -3.14 -0.85
C LEU A 356 2.87 -3.07 -2.37
N LEU A 357 1.97 -2.23 -2.91
CA LEU A 357 1.86 -2.02 -4.36
C LEU A 357 2.97 -1.13 -4.92
N THR A 358 3.40 -0.11 -4.17
CA THR A 358 4.26 0.96 -4.71
C THR A 358 5.69 0.94 -4.22
N ASN A 359 5.94 0.34 -3.06
CA ASN A 359 7.17 0.41 -2.27
C ASN A 359 7.58 1.84 -1.86
N ARG A 360 6.59 2.74 -1.74
CA ARG A 360 6.75 4.15 -1.38
C ARG A 360 6.18 4.41 0.02
N ALA A 361 6.59 5.52 0.63
CA ALA A 361 5.98 6.03 1.86
C ALA A 361 4.51 6.41 1.64
N GLN A 362 3.70 6.36 2.70
CA GLN A 362 2.25 6.58 2.62
C GLN A 362 1.83 7.67 3.59
N ILE A 363 0.97 8.56 3.13
CA ILE A 363 0.45 9.66 3.93
C ILE A 363 -0.77 9.16 4.69
N PHE A 364 -0.78 9.35 6.00
CA PHE A 364 -1.99 9.34 6.82
C PHE A 364 -2.53 10.77 6.86
N ALA A 365 -3.83 10.99 6.68
CA ALA A 365 -4.42 12.32 6.81
C ALA A 365 -5.87 12.31 7.29
N ASP A 366 -6.27 13.34 8.03
CA ASP A 366 -7.69 13.72 8.12
C ASP A 366 -8.14 14.33 6.80
N VAL A 367 -9.33 13.93 6.33
CA VAL A 367 -10.11 14.61 5.29
C VAL A 367 -10.84 15.78 5.94
N ARG A 368 -10.08 16.83 6.26
CA ARG A 368 -10.48 17.85 7.24
C ARG A 368 -11.53 18.82 6.73
N THR A 369 -11.32 19.36 5.52
CA THR A 369 -12.14 20.46 5.00
C THR A 369 -12.25 20.39 3.48
N TYR A 370 -13.45 20.57 2.94
CA TYR A 370 -13.65 20.90 1.54
C TYR A 370 -13.62 22.43 1.35
N TRP A 371 -12.79 22.89 0.43
CA TRP A 371 -12.71 24.29 0.02
C TRP A 371 -13.33 24.47 -1.37
N SER A 372 -14.54 25.03 -1.41
CA SER A 372 -15.18 25.42 -2.66
C SER A 372 -14.48 26.61 -3.32
N PRO A 373 -14.62 26.80 -4.64
CA PRO A 373 -14.08 27.97 -5.33
C PRO A 373 -14.54 29.29 -4.70
N GLU A 374 -15.81 29.40 -4.33
CA GLU A 374 -16.41 30.58 -3.71
C GLU A 374 -15.85 30.82 -2.31
N ALA A 375 -15.64 29.75 -1.53
CA ALA A 375 -15.08 29.84 -0.18
C ALA A 375 -13.62 30.32 -0.23
N VAL A 376 -12.82 29.83 -1.19
CA VAL A 376 -11.44 30.31 -1.38
C VAL A 376 -11.44 31.76 -1.82
N LYS A 377 -12.23 32.12 -2.84
CA LYS A 377 -12.33 33.52 -3.32
C LYS A 377 -12.70 34.48 -2.21
N LYS A 378 -13.66 34.11 -1.36
CA LYS A 378 -14.07 34.91 -0.20
C LYS A 378 -12.95 35.03 0.86
N ALA A 379 -12.22 33.95 1.12
CA ALA A 379 -11.20 33.92 2.18
C ALA A 379 -9.89 34.61 1.77
N THR A 380 -9.51 34.54 0.50
CA THR A 380 -8.16 34.93 0.05
C THR A 380 -8.17 35.98 -1.06
N GLY A 381 -9.30 36.18 -1.74
CA GLY A 381 -9.40 37.01 -2.95
C GLY A 381 -8.96 36.28 -4.23
N TYR A 382 -8.53 35.02 -4.14
CA TYR A 382 -8.01 34.23 -5.26
C TYR A 382 -9.11 33.42 -5.95
N ASP A 383 -9.16 33.46 -7.28
CA ASP A 383 -9.97 32.53 -8.08
C ASP A 383 -9.16 31.27 -8.34
N LEU A 384 -9.74 30.09 -8.07
CA LEU A 384 -9.03 28.83 -8.29
C LEU A 384 -8.69 28.60 -9.76
N GLU A 385 -7.55 27.97 -9.99
CA GLU A 385 -7.03 27.59 -11.30
C GLU A 385 -6.65 26.08 -11.33
N GLY A 386 -6.33 25.58 -12.52
CA GLY A 386 -5.85 24.22 -12.73
C GLY A 386 -6.79 23.12 -12.22
N VAL A 387 -6.20 22.01 -11.75
CA VAL A 387 -6.92 20.82 -11.28
C VAL A 387 -7.91 21.13 -10.13
N ALA A 388 -7.60 22.11 -9.29
CA ALA A 388 -8.49 22.54 -8.21
C ALA A 388 -9.76 23.22 -8.75
N LYS A 389 -9.66 24.00 -9.82
CA LYS A 389 -10.83 24.58 -10.50
C LYS A 389 -11.64 23.51 -11.21
N GLU A 390 -10.96 22.62 -11.94
CA GLU A 390 -11.59 21.53 -12.71
C GLU A 390 -12.39 20.59 -11.81
N ALA A 391 -11.89 20.30 -10.61
CA ALA A 391 -12.58 19.48 -9.61
C ALA A 391 -13.73 20.21 -8.88
N GLY A 392 -13.92 21.52 -9.10
CA GLY A 392 -14.89 22.30 -8.33
C GLY A 392 -14.48 22.51 -6.87
N GLY A 393 -13.18 22.67 -6.62
CA GLY A 393 -12.59 22.85 -5.29
C GLY A 393 -11.54 21.78 -4.97
N PHE A 394 -11.09 21.75 -3.71
CA PHE A 394 -10.12 20.77 -3.21
C PHE A 394 -10.38 20.41 -1.75
N LEU A 395 -9.75 19.33 -1.30
CA LEU A 395 -9.77 18.84 0.07
C LEU A 395 -8.49 19.28 0.79
N HIS A 396 -8.64 19.71 2.04
CA HIS A 396 -7.53 19.88 2.96
C HIS A 396 -7.27 18.54 3.65
N LEU A 397 -6.16 17.90 3.28
CA LEU A 397 -5.68 16.67 3.90
C LEU A 397 -4.58 17.03 4.89
N ILE A 398 -4.87 16.85 6.18
CA ILE A 398 -4.00 17.33 7.27
C ILE A 398 -4.16 16.44 8.49
N ASN A 399 -3.21 15.53 8.72
CA ASN A 399 -3.26 14.70 9.92
C ASN A 399 -3.10 15.54 11.19
N SER A 400 -3.49 14.98 12.32
CA SER A 400 -3.43 15.60 13.65
C SER A 400 -2.01 15.68 14.25
N GLY A 401 -0.99 15.93 13.42
CA GLY A 401 0.38 16.15 13.87
C GLY A 401 1.45 15.43 13.05
N ALA A 402 1.16 14.26 12.49
CA ALA A 402 2.17 13.39 11.88
C ALA A 402 1.89 13.07 10.40
N ALA A 403 2.92 13.06 9.56
CA ALA A 403 2.84 12.43 8.24
C ALA A 403 4.24 12.03 7.77
N CYS A 404 4.35 11.09 6.84
CA CYS A 404 5.64 10.77 6.24
C CYS A 404 6.25 12.03 5.62
N LEU A 405 7.55 12.24 5.83
CA LEU A 405 8.21 13.47 5.39
C LEU A 405 8.40 13.51 3.87
N ASP A 406 8.45 12.34 3.23
CA ASP A 406 8.45 12.16 1.77
C ASP A 406 7.42 13.04 1.04
N ALA A 407 6.26 13.25 1.67
CA ALA A 407 5.14 13.91 1.04
C ALA A 407 5.32 15.43 0.86
N ASN A 408 6.31 16.06 1.49
CA ASN A 408 6.61 17.47 1.20
C ASN A 408 7.05 17.70 -0.26
N GLY A 409 7.41 16.63 -0.99
CA GLY A 409 7.63 16.65 -2.44
C GLY A 409 9.01 17.21 -2.85
N GLU A 410 9.96 17.25 -1.91
CA GLU A 410 11.30 17.80 -2.20
C GLU A 410 12.22 16.83 -2.93
N ALA A 411 11.98 15.51 -2.85
CA ALA A 411 12.69 14.54 -3.67
C ALA A 411 12.36 14.71 -5.15
N LYS A 412 13.39 14.69 -6.02
CA LYS A 412 13.24 14.94 -7.47
C LYS A 412 13.60 13.73 -8.32
N ASP A 413 12.81 13.45 -9.36
CA ASP A 413 13.19 12.48 -10.38
C ASP A 413 14.31 13.02 -11.28
N GLU A 414 14.77 12.19 -12.23
CA GLU A 414 15.83 12.55 -13.20
C GLU A 414 15.47 13.75 -14.09
N ASN A 415 14.19 14.11 -14.18
CA ASN A 415 13.67 15.23 -14.96
C ASN A 415 13.42 16.48 -14.08
N GLY A 416 13.71 16.41 -12.78
CA GLY A 416 13.48 17.50 -11.83
C GLY A 416 12.05 17.61 -11.31
N ASN A 417 11.17 16.64 -11.60
CA ASN A 417 9.81 16.64 -11.07
C ASN A 417 9.79 16.20 -9.60
N ALA A 418 8.92 16.82 -8.81
CA ALA A 418 8.66 16.41 -7.44
C ALA A 418 7.97 15.03 -7.39
N VAL A 419 8.53 14.10 -6.62
CA VAL A 419 8.03 12.73 -6.50
C VAL A 419 8.25 12.19 -5.08
N MET A 420 7.43 11.24 -4.63
CA MET A 420 7.75 10.43 -3.44
C MET A 420 8.40 9.13 -3.90
N LYS A 421 9.74 8.99 -3.87
CA LYS A 421 10.46 7.86 -4.50
C LYS A 421 10.21 6.51 -3.83
N GLN A 422 10.56 5.44 -4.54
CA GLN A 422 10.81 4.15 -3.87
C GLN A 422 12.02 4.32 -2.97
N TRP A 423 12.00 3.69 -1.80
CA TRP A 423 13.00 4.00 -0.77
C TRP A 423 14.43 3.68 -1.19
N TRP A 424 14.64 2.68 -2.05
CA TRP A 424 15.99 2.35 -2.55
C TRP A 424 16.53 3.37 -3.57
N ASP A 425 15.69 4.29 -4.05
CA ASP A 425 16.06 5.40 -4.93
C ASP A 425 16.19 6.74 -4.17
N ILE A 426 15.98 6.74 -2.84
CA ILE A 426 16.17 7.92 -2.00
C ILE A 426 17.66 8.14 -1.76
N THR A 427 18.15 9.29 -2.24
CA THR A 427 19.54 9.72 -2.09
C THR A 427 19.73 10.55 -0.81
N GLU A 428 20.97 10.76 -0.38
CA GLU A 428 21.27 11.67 0.74
C GLU A 428 20.83 13.12 0.45
N GLU A 429 20.87 13.54 -0.83
CA GLU A 429 20.38 14.85 -1.27
C GLU A 429 18.86 14.97 -1.08
N ASP A 430 18.10 13.92 -1.46
CA ASP A 430 16.66 13.87 -1.21
C ASP A 430 16.35 13.95 0.29
N GLN A 431 17.06 13.16 1.10
CA GLN A 431 16.88 13.15 2.56
C GLN A 431 17.11 14.55 3.15
N LYS A 432 18.19 15.21 2.74
CA LYS A 432 18.52 16.57 3.19
C LYS A 432 17.45 17.57 2.77
N ALA A 433 17.01 17.54 1.51
CA ALA A 433 15.99 18.46 1.00
C ALA A 433 14.64 18.29 1.71
N ILE A 434 14.26 17.05 2.00
CA ILE A 434 13.04 16.72 2.76
C ILE A 434 13.14 17.25 4.20
N MET A 435 14.25 16.98 4.90
CA MET A 435 14.44 17.48 6.27
C MET A 435 14.53 19.01 6.32
N ASP A 436 15.13 19.62 5.30
CA ASP A 436 15.27 21.08 5.22
C ASP A 436 13.92 21.82 5.10
N ASN A 437 12.89 21.14 4.59
CA ASN A 437 11.54 21.66 4.41
C ASN A 437 10.53 21.08 5.41
N THR A 438 11.02 20.52 6.51
CA THR A 438 10.20 20.03 7.62
C THR A 438 10.60 20.78 8.90
N GLU A 439 9.61 21.25 9.65
CA GLU A 439 9.78 21.81 10.98
C GLU A 439 9.10 20.91 12.02
N TRP A 440 9.68 20.83 13.21
CA TRP A 440 9.15 20.08 14.34
C TRP A 440 8.57 21.06 15.36
N CYS A 441 7.26 21.26 15.29
CA CYS A 441 6.54 22.24 16.11
C CYS A 441 6.07 21.61 17.41
N MET A 442 6.11 22.38 18.51
CA MET A 442 5.51 21.94 19.77
C MET A 442 4.03 21.62 19.55
N ALA A 443 3.62 20.45 20.06
CA ALA A 443 2.23 20.03 20.02
C ALA A 443 1.31 21.05 20.72
N ASP A 444 0.05 21.08 20.31
CA ASP A 444 -0.96 21.94 20.94
C ASP A 444 -1.31 21.42 22.34
N ASN A 445 -0.89 22.13 23.38
CA ASN A 445 -1.11 21.74 24.77
C ASN A 445 -2.59 21.72 25.16
N GLY A 446 -3.48 22.34 24.38
CA GLY A 446 -4.92 22.22 24.53
C GLY A 446 -5.46 20.82 24.21
N TYR A 447 -4.79 20.10 23.30
CA TYR A 447 -5.14 18.73 22.87
C TYR A 447 -4.19 17.69 23.47
N PHE A 448 -2.89 17.93 23.36
CA PHE A 448 -1.80 17.04 23.78
C PHE A 448 -1.13 17.59 25.03
N ARG A 449 -1.76 17.38 26.19
CA ARG A 449 -1.29 17.96 27.48
C ARG A 449 0.11 17.48 27.89
N GLY A 450 0.50 16.29 27.44
CA GLY A 450 1.85 15.77 27.65
C GLY A 450 2.93 16.36 26.72
N GLY A 451 2.55 17.20 25.76
CA GLY A 451 3.44 17.80 24.77
C GLY A 451 3.74 16.88 23.58
N GLY A 452 4.92 17.03 22.99
CA GLY A 452 5.33 16.34 21.77
C GLY A 452 5.66 17.29 20.62
N TYR A 453 5.97 16.72 19.45
CA TYR A 453 6.46 17.47 18.28
C TYR A 453 5.78 17.04 16.99
N SER A 454 4.92 17.90 16.45
CA SER A 454 4.24 17.70 15.18
C SER A 454 5.18 17.97 13.99
N SER A 455 5.10 17.15 12.95
CA SER A 455 5.87 17.28 11.71
C SER A 455 5.18 18.28 10.78
N ARG A 456 5.61 19.53 10.81
CA ARG A 456 5.07 20.63 10.01
C ARG A 456 5.78 20.73 8.66
N TYR A 457 5.04 20.53 7.58
CA TYR A 457 5.46 20.89 6.22
C TYR A 457 4.22 21.18 5.35
N GLU A 458 4.45 21.69 4.15
CA GLU A 458 3.42 21.83 3.13
C GLU A 458 3.84 21.06 1.87
N THR A 459 2.95 20.26 1.31
CA THR A 459 3.12 19.64 -0.01
C THR A 459 2.95 20.69 -1.10
N LYS A 460 4.05 21.29 -1.54
CA LYS A 460 4.05 22.45 -2.47
C LYS A 460 4.07 22.08 -3.95
N ALA A 461 4.10 20.79 -4.27
CA ALA A 461 4.14 20.31 -5.64
C ALA A 461 2.79 19.76 -6.09
N GLN A 462 2.51 19.86 -7.39
CA GLN A 462 1.44 19.10 -8.02
C GLN A 462 1.97 17.70 -8.39
N MET A 463 1.59 16.70 -7.62
CA MET A 463 1.95 15.30 -7.81
C MET A 463 0.68 14.48 -8.09
N PRO A 464 0.72 13.47 -8.97
CA PRO A 464 -0.37 12.49 -9.04
C PRO A 464 -0.49 11.78 -7.69
N ALA A 465 -1.72 11.59 -7.23
CA ALA A 465 -1.97 10.93 -5.96
C ALA A 465 -3.24 10.07 -6.02
N THR A 466 -3.26 9.02 -5.21
CA THR A 466 -4.44 8.19 -4.97
C THR A 466 -4.74 8.21 -3.48
N MET A 467 -5.92 8.73 -3.12
CA MET A 467 -6.47 8.64 -1.77
C MET A 467 -7.36 7.40 -1.68
N ILE A 468 -7.21 6.60 -0.62
CA ILE A 468 -8.08 5.45 -0.36
C ILE A 468 -8.60 5.45 1.07
N ARG A 469 -9.72 4.77 1.27
CA ARG A 469 -10.22 4.40 2.59
C ARG A 469 -10.82 3.01 2.56
N LEU A 470 -10.36 2.17 3.48
CA LEU A 470 -11.00 0.93 3.82
C LEU A 470 -12.03 1.17 4.93
N ASN A 471 -13.23 0.60 4.79
CA ASN A 471 -14.28 0.69 5.80
C ASN A 471 -14.87 -0.69 6.09
N LEU A 472 -15.36 -0.91 7.31
CA LEU A 472 -16.15 -2.09 7.66
C LEU A 472 -17.62 -1.70 7.79
N VAL A 473 -18.47 -2.34 6.98
CA VAL A 473 -19.92 -2.10 6.99
C VAL A 473 -20.63 -3.35 7.50
N LYS A 474 -21.39 -3.21 8.59
CA LYS A 474 -22.11 -4.33 9.21
C LYS A 474 -23.06 -4.99 8.20
N GLY A 475 -22.94 -6.31 8.05
CA GLY A 475 -23.73 -7.10 7.10
C GLY A 475 -23.19 -7.13 5.67
N LEU A 476 -22.13 -6.37 5.38
CA LEU A 476 -21.44 -6.36 4.09
C LEU A 476 -19.98 -6.83 4.23
N GLY A 477 -19.27 -6.38 5.26
CA GLY A 477 -17.84 -6.64 5.48
C GLY A 477 -16.96 -5.47 5.02
N PRO A 478 -15.69 -5.72 4.64
CA PRO A 478 -14.79 -4.67 4.18
C PRO A 478 -15.21 -4.11 2.82
N VAL A 479 -15.06 -2.80 2.64
CA VAL A 479 -15.25 -2.10 1.37
C VAL A 479 -14.13 -1.09 1.15
N LEU A 480 -13.68 -0.91 -0.09
CA LEU A 480 -12.67 0.08 -0.44
C LEU A 480 -13.28 1.27 -1.21
N GLN A 481 -12.87 2.48 -0.86
CA GLN A 481 -13.09 3.70 -1.64
C GLN A 481 -11.75 4.21 -2.20
N ILE A 482 -11.74 4.68 -3.44
CA ILE A 482 -10.55 5.14 -4.17
C ILE A 482 -10.85 6.48 -4.83
N ALA A 483 -9.99 7.47 -4.65
CA ALA A 483 -10.06 8.74 -5.35
C ALA A 483 -8.67 9.08 -5.91
N GLU A 484 -8.47 8.90 -7.22
CA GLU A 484 -7.30 9.44 -7.92
C GLU A 484 -7.46 10.95 -8.11
N GLY A 485 -6.35 11.67 -8.06
CA GLY A 485 -6.33 13.12 -8.21
C GLY A 485 -4.91 13.65 -8.20
N TRP A 486 -4.77 14.89 -7.75
CA TRP A 486 -3.46 15.53 -7.65
C TRP A 486 -3.35 16.32 -6.36
N THR A 487 -2.15 16.36 -5.80
CA THR A 487 -1.82 17.41 -4.83
C THR A 487 -1.82 18.76 -5.54
N VAL A 488 -2.14 19.84 -4.83
CA VAL A 488 -2.32 21.18 -5.42
C VAL A 488 -1.26 22.14 -4.89
N ALA A 489 -0.47 22.70 -5.80
CA ALA A 489 0.46 23.78 -5.52
C ALA A 489 -0.28 25.13 -5.53
N LEU A 490 -0.90 25.49 -4.41
CA LEU A 490 -1.54 26.81 -4.27
C LEU A 490 -0.48 27.92 -4.21
N PRO A 491 -0.79 29.16 -4.65
CA PRO A 491 0.08 30.30 -4.38
C PRO A 491 0.36 30.41 -2.87
N ALA A 492 1.61 30.68 -2.50
CA ALA A 492 2.05 30.62 -1.09
C ALA A 492 1.18 31.48 -0.15
N GLU A 493 0.78 32.69 -0.58
CA GLU A 493 -0.08 33.59 0.19
C GLU A 493 -1.52 33.08 0.36
N VAL A 494 -2.02 32.29 -0.59
CA VAL A 494 -3.35 31.66 -0.53
C VAL A 494 -3.27 30.50 0.46
N SER A 495 -2.29 29.61 0.28
CA SER A 495 -2.08 28.47 1.17
C SER A 495 -1.89 28.90 2.61
N ASP A 496 -0.99 29.86 2.88
CA ASP A 496 -0.71 30.39 4.22
C ASP A 496 -1.99 30.90 4.92
N LYS A 497 -2.82 31.67 4.21
CA LYS A 497 -4.11 32.17 4.75
C LYS A 497 -5.08 31.05 5.09
N LEU A 498 -5.16 30.00 4.28
CA LEU A 498 -6.07 28.88 4.52
C LEU A 498 -5.55 27.97 5.64
N TRP A 499 -4.25 27.66 5.63
CA TRP A 499 -3.61 26.78 6.60
C TRP A 499 -3.64 27.35 8.02
N LYS A 500 -3.36 28.65 8.19
CA LYS A 500 -3.45 29.36 9.49
C LYS A 500 -4.84 29.32 10.15
N ARG A 501 -5.89 29.06 9.38
CA ARG A 501 -7.27 28.93 9.89
C ARG A 501 -7.62 27.53 10.37
N THR A 502 -6.76 26.55 10.13
CA THR A 502 -6.97 25.15 10.52
C THR A 502 -6.06 24.81 11.68
N ASP A 503 -4.90 24.19 11.41
CA ASP A 503 -3.84 24.00 12.39
C ASP A 503 -2.50 24.21 11.68
N TYR A 504 -1.79 25.27 12.04
CA TYR A 504 -0.58 25.69 11.33
C TYR A 504 0.67 24.88 11.71
N THR A 505 0.58 24.01 12.71
CA THR A 505 1.67 23.15 13.19
C THR A 505 1.62 21.73 12.62
N TRP A 506 0.60 21.40 11.83
CA TRP A 506 0.35 20.06 11.29
C TRP A 506 0.67 19.97 9.79
N PRO A 507 1.04 18.80 9.25
CA PRO A 507 1.44 18.64 7.85
C PRO A 507 0.29 18.90 6.88
N CYS A 508 0.48 19.79 5.93
CA CYS A 508 -0.56 20.27 5.03
C CYS A 508 -0.42 19.70 3.61
N THR A 509 -1.47 19.05 3.11
CA THR A 509 -1.61 18.66 1.71
C THR A 509 -2.96 19.13 1.15
N TRP A 510 -2.93 19.89 0.07
CA TRP A 510 -4.13 20.24 -0.69
C TRP A 510 -4.35 19.19 -1.78
N PHE A 511 -5.55 18.61 -1.87
CA PHE A 511 -5.83 17.52 -2.81
C PHE A 511 -7.07 17.81 -3.67
N ALA A 512 -6.89 17.79 -4.98
CA ALA A 512 -7.98 17.87 -5.95
C ALA A 512 -8.25 16.48 -6.55
N PRO A 513 -9.38 15.82 -6.22
CA PRO A 513 -9.74 14.57 -6.87
C PRO A 513 -10.05 14.80 -8.35
N ARG A 514 -9.78 13.80 -9.20
CA ARG A 514 -10.23 13.81 -10.59
C ARG A 514 -11.75 13.65 -10.61
N CYS A 515 -12.44 14.69 -11.06
CA CYS A 515 -13.89 14.74 -11.21
C CYS A 515 -14.27 14.82 -12.69
N ASP A 516 -15.44 14.30 -13.05
CA ASP A 516 -15.93 14.30 -14.44
C ASP A 516 -17.19 15.15 -14.65
N GLY A 517 -17.68 15.79 -13.59
CA GLY A 517 -18.88 16.66 -13.61
C GLY A 517 -20.20 15.91 -13.78
N LYS A 518 -20.18 14.58 -13.89
CA LYS A 518 -21.39 13.77 -14.02
C LYS A 518 -21.98 13.45 -12.66
N GLU A 519 -23.29 13.20 -12.61
CA GLU A 519 -23.96 12.80 -11.37
C GLU A 519 -23.29 11.56 -10.74
N GLY A 520 -23.03 11.63 -9.43
CA GLY A 520 -22.33 10.60 -8.68
C GLY A 520 -21.27 11.18 -7.74
N PRO A 521 -20.51 10.31 -7.04
CA PRO A 521 -19.55 10.74 -6.02
C PRO A 521 -18.34 11.50 -6.57
N PHE A 522 -18.12 11.50 -7.90
CA PHE A 522 -17.03 12.23 -8.57
C PHE A 522 -17.52 13.39 -9.44
N LYS A 523 -18.73 13.90 -9.16
CA LYS A 523 -19.24 15.11 -9.81
C LYS A 523 -18.34 16.31 -9.51
N THR A 524 -18.04 16.54 -8.24
CA THR A 524 -17.11 17.58 -7.75
C THR A 524 -16.33 17.10 -6.54
N ALA A 525 -15.31 17.84 -6.11
CA ALA A 525 -14.57 17.58 -4.88
C ALA A 525 -15.47 17.60 -3.63
N TYR A 526 -16.57 18.38 -3.65
CA TYR A 526 -17.58 18.34 -2.58
C TYR A 526 -18.21 16.95 -2.50
N ASP A 527 -18.65 16.41 -3.64
CA ASP A 527 -19.31 15.11 -3.71
C ASP A 527 -18.37 13.99 -3.27
N VAL A 528 -17.07 14.11 -3.58
CA VAL A 528 -16.05 13.16 -3.11
C VAL A 528 -15.97 13.17 -1.58
N MET A 529 -15.84 14.35 -0.96
CA MET A 529 -15.80 14.44 0.51
C MET A 529 -17.11 13.97 1.15
N ASN A 530 -18.25 14.37 0.59
CA ASN A 530 -19.56 14.04 1.13
C ASN A 530 -19.88 12.54 1.08
N ASN A 531 -19.24 11.79 0.15
CA ASN A 531 -19.38 10.34 0.05
C ASN A 531 -18.22 9.57 0.70
N TRP A 532 -17.22 10.26 1.28
CA TRP A 532 -16.10 9.62 1.95
C TRP A 532 -16.56 8.97 3.27
N GLY A 533 -16.19 7.72 3.50
CA GLY A 533 -16.77 6.88 4.55
C GLY A 533 -16.20 7.06 5.96
N ALA A 534 -15.17 7.89 6.13
CA ALA A 534 -14.50 8.10 7.41
C ALA A 534 -13.89 9.51 7.51
N ASN A 535 -13.37 9.89 8.68
CA ASN A 535 -12.60 11.13 8.84
C ASN A 535 -11.19 11.01 8.26
N HIS A 536 -10.61 9.81 8.21
CA HIS A 536 -9.27 9.59 7.67
C HIS A 536 -9.25 9.14 6.21
N GLY A 537 -8.13 9.42 5.55
CA GLY A 537 -7.73 8.82 4.28
C GLY A 537 -6.26 8.43 4.31
N ALA A 538 -5.91 7.40 3.55
CA ALA A 538 -4.53 7.05 3.26
C ALA A 538 -4.21 7.54 1.84
N ILE A 539 -3.05 8.18 1.61
CA ILE A 539 -2.69 8.74 0.30
C ILE A 539 -1.33 8.21 -0.16
N SER A 540 -1.28 7.77 -1.42
CA SER A 540 -0.06 7.37 -2.12
C SER A 540 0.27 8.31 -3.26
N TYR A 541 1.56 8.40 -3.58
CA TYR A 541 2.03 8.99 -4.84
C TYR A 541 1.68 8.09 -6.03
N GLY A 542 1.25 8.71 -7.13
CA GLY A 542 0.85 8.05 -8.37
C GLY A 542 -0.65 7.82 -8.50
N HIS A 543 -1.07 7.38 -9.69
CA HIS A 543 -2.43 6.92 -9.96
C HIS A 543 -2.44 5.39 -9.97
N ILE A 544 -2.73 4.82 -8.81
CA ILE A 544 -2.61 3.37 -8.54
C ILE A 544 -3.97 2.70 -8.36
N GLY A 545 -5.06 3.36 -8.74
CA GLY A 545 -6.42 2.87 -8.51
C GLY A 545 -6.71 1.56 -9.24
N ALA A 546 -6.18 1.37 -10.45
CA ALA A 546 -6.32 0.11 -11.19
C ALA A 546 -5.62 -1.07 -10.49
N ASP A 547 -4.45 -0.83 -9.90
CA ASP A 547 -3.69 -1.84 -9.15
C ASP A 547 -4.41 -2.20 -7.83
N LEU A 548 -5.00 -1.21 -7.16
CA LEU A 548 -5.84 -1.41 -5.97
C LEU A 548 -7.10 -2.21 -6.29
N ILE A 549 -7.82 -1.88 -7.37
CA ILE A 549 -9.00 -2.64 -7.82
C ILE A 549 -8.62 -4.10 -8.10
N THR A 550 -7.48 -4.31 -8.76
CA THR A 550 -6.95 -5.65 -9.05
C THR A 550 -6.69 -6.41 -7.76
N MET A 551 -5.95 -5.81 -6.82
CA MET A 551 -5.62 -6.43 -5.53
C MET A 551 -6.88 -6.69 -4.69
N CYS A 552 -7.82 -5.76 -4.62
CA CYS A 552 -9.08 -5.94 -3.90
C CYS A 552 -9.91 -7.10 -4.44
N SER A 553 -9.92 -7.33 -5.76
CA SER A 553 -10.58 -8.51 -6.32
C SER A 553 -9.89 -9.84 -5.94
N MET A 554 -8.57 -9.82 -5.72
CA MET A 554 -7.83 -10.95 -5.15
C MET A 554 -8.15 -11.16 -3.67
N LEU A 555 -8.47 -10.10 -2.92
CA LEU A 555 -8.85 -10.22 -1.51
C LEU A 555 -10.36 -10.39 -1.32
N ARG A 556 -11.15 -10.25 -2.40
CA ARG A 556 -12.62 -10.25 -2.42
C ARG A 556 -13.20 -9.11 -1.56
N ILE A 557 -12.54 -7.96 -1.60
CA ILE A 557 -13.00 -6.70 -1.01
C ILE A 557 -13.68 -5.90 -2.13
N PRO A 558 -15.00 -5.65 -2.08
CA PRO A 558 -15.67 -4.82 -3.09
C PRO A 558 -15.22 -3.36 -3.03
N VAL A 559 -15.15 -2.73 -4.20
CA VAL A 559 -14.84 -1.29 -4.33
C VAL A 559 -16.15 -0.51 -4.47
N SER A 560 -16.50 0.27 -3.45
CA SER A 560 -17.78 0.97 -3.35
C SER A 560 -17.78 2.39 -3.95
N MET A 561 -16.60 2.92 -4.28
CA MET A 561 -16.43 4.25 -4.88
C MET A 561 -15.07 4.31 -5.59
N HIS A 562 -15.03 4.60 -6.89
CA HIS A 562 -13.79 4.89 -7.61
C HIS A 562 -13.99 5.80 -8.83
N ASN A 563 -12.93 6.54 -9.21
CA ASN A 563 -12.86 7.32 -10.46
C ASN A 563 -11.85 6.77 -11.47
N VAL A 564 -11.41 5.52 -11.26
CA VAL A 564 -10.58 4.79 -12.22
C VAL A 564 -11.36 4.56 -13.51
N PRO A 565 -10.79 4.81 -14.70
CA PRO A 565 -11.45 4.54 -15.97
C PRO A 565 -11.85 3.07 -16.12
N GLU A 566 -13.05 2.81 -16.66
CA GLU A 566 -13.58 1.44 -16.76
C GLU A 566 -12.66 0.48 -17.54
N LYS A 567 -11.99 0.99 -18.57
CA LYS A 567 -11.03 0.23 -19.39
C LYS A 567 -9.84 -0.31 -18.60
N ASP A 568 -9.51 0.30 -17.47
CA ASP A 568 -8.35 -0.06 -16.64
C ASP A 568 -8.75 -1.02 -15.51
N ILE A 569 -10.06 -1.29 -15.33
CA ILE A 569 -10.56 -2.27 -14.36
C ILE A 569 -10.13 -3.67 -14.78
N TYR A 570 -9.27 -4.27 -13.97
CA TYR A 570 -8.76 -5.61 -14.20
C TYR A 570 -9.05 -6.51 -13.00
N ARG A 571 -9.86 -7.55 -13.21
CA ARG A 571 -10.35 -8.48 -12.18
C ARG A 571 -10.32 -9.92 -12.73
N PRO A 572 -10.45 -10.96 -11.89
CA PRO A 572 -10.55 -12.33 -12.39
C PRO A 572 -11.68 -12.47 -13.41
N ALA A 573 -11.47 -13.27 -14.45
CA ALA A 573 -12.39 -13.36 -15.58
C ALA A 573 -13.82 -13.75 -15.16
N ALA A 574 -13.96 -14.48 -14.05
CA ALA A 574 -15.23 -14.88 -13.49
C ALA A 574 -16.13 -13.70 -13.07
N TRP A 575 -15.57 -12.51 -12.75
CA TRP A 575 -16.37 -11.31 -12.42
C TRP A 575 -17.33 -10.94 -13.55
N ASN A 576 -16.93 -11.15 -14.82
CA ASN A 576 -17.78 -10.86 -15.97
C ASN A 576 -19.08 -11.70 -15.99
N ALA A 577 -19.06 -12.90 -15.39
CA ALA A 577 -20.25 -13.74 -15.28
C ALA A 577 -21.26 -13.24 -14.23
N PHE A 578 -20.85 -12.32 -13.34
CA PHE A 578 -21.72 -11.72 -12.34
C PHE A 578 -22.45 -10.47 -12.85
N GLY A 579 -22.21 -10.01 -14.08
CA GLY A 579 -22.97 -8.95 -14.73
C GLY A 579 -22.11 -7.96 -15.51
N MET A 580 -22.74 -7.20 -16.40
CA MET A 580 -22.08 -6.17 -17.20
C MET A 580 -21.80 -4.90 -16.40
N ASP A 581 -22.71 -4.54 -15.49
CA ASP A 581 -22.50 -3.46 -14.52
C ASP A 581 -21.36 -3.82 -13.57
N LYS A 582 -20.23 -3.10 -13.70
CA LYS A 582 -18.95 -3.46 -13.06
C LYS A 582 -18.99 -3.35 -11.54
N GLU A 583 -19.75 -2.41 -11.00
CA GLU A 583 -19.94 -2.26 -9.56
C GLU A 583 -20.77 -3.44 -9.03
N GLY A 584 -21.98 -3.65 -9.56
CA GLY A 584 -22.84 -4.73 -9.11
C GLY A 584 -22.21 -6.12 -9.29
N ALA A 585 -21.45 -6.33 -10.36
CA ALA A 585 -20.70 -7.57 -10.57
C ALA A 585 -19.65 -7.80 -9.48
N ASP A 586 -18.96 -6.73 -9.03
CA ASP A 586 -17.98 -6.81 -7.96
C ASP A 586 -18.59 -7.25 -6.65
N PHE A 587 -19.67 -6.59 -6.22
CA PHE A 587 -20.37 -6.94 -4.98
C PHE A 587 -20.90 -8.38 -5.00
N ARG A 588 -21.46 -8.83 -6.13
CA ARG A 588 -21.96 -10.21 -6.25
C ARG A 588 -20.82 -11.23 -6.25
N ALA A 589 -19.72 -10.97 -6.95
CA ALA A 589 -18.56 -11.86 -6.98
C ALA A 589 -17.87 -11.93 -5.61
N CYS A 590 -17.59 -10.79 -4.98
CA CYS A 590 -17.01 -10.73 -3.63
C CYS A 590 -17.89 -11.44 -2.60
N LYS A 591 -19.22 -11.26 -2.65
CA LYS A 591 -20.14 -12.02 -1.80
C LYS A 591 -20.12 -13.52 -2.07
N ASN A 592 -20.05 -13.94 -3.34
CA ASN A 592 -20.08 -15.34 -3.74
C ASN A 592 -18.82 -16.10 -3.32
N TYR A 593 -17.64 -15.53 -3.59
CA TYR A 593 -16.37 -16.16 -3.24
C TYR A 593 -15.99 -15.92 -1.77
N GLY A 594 -16.31 -14.75 -1.24
CA GLY A 594 -15.98 -14.32 0.11
C GLY A 594 -14.48 -14.24 0.40
N PRO A 595 -14.10 -14.07 1.68
CA PRO A 595 -12.70 -13.94 2.09
C PRO A 595 -11.80 -15.07 1.55
N LEU A 596 -10.53 -14.76 1.33
CA LEU A 596 -9.55 -15.67 0.70
C LEU A 596 -9.13 -16.82 1.61
N TYR A 597 -9.07 -16.61 2.93
CA TYR A 597 -8.43 -17.54 3.87
C TYR A 597 -9.40 -18.27 4.81
N LYS A 598 -10.69 -18.33 4.45
CA LYS A 598 -11.73 -19.04 5.20
C LYS A 598 -12.05 -20.44 4.69
#